data_AF-A0A4Q5QST8-F1
#
_entry.id   AF-A0A4Q5QST8-F1
#
_cell.length_a   1.000
_cell.length_b   1.000
_cell.length_c   1.000
_cell.angle_alpha   90.00
_cell.angle_beta   90.00
_cell.angle_gamma   90.00
#
_symmetry.space_group_name_H-M   'P 1'
#
loop_
_entity.id
_entity.type
_entity.pdbx_description
1 polymer ?
#
loop_
_entity_poly.entity_id
_entity_poly.type
_entity_poly.pdbx_seq_one_letter_code
_entity_poly.pdbx_strand_id
1 'polypeptide(L)'
;MLLQTASAWAIKPLATYWARPDTLGLHYQNLTLTTPDHVHLAAWLIAPVAGAPARHTTIVVAGGDSGNMASNIYSAAALAAAGY
;
A
#
# COMPACT_ATOMS: atom_id res chain seq x y z
N MET A 1 -11.42 29.22 -16.12
CA MET A 1 -11.47 28.23 -15.02
C MET A 1 -10.15 28.37 -14.27
N LEU A 2 -10.16 28.86 -13.03
CA LEU A 2 -8.94 29.11 -12.24
C LEU A 2 -8.70 27.88 -11.35
N LEU A 3 -7.65 27.10 -11.62
CA LEU A 3 -7.27 26.00 -10.73
C LEU A 3 -6.57 26.59 -9.50
N GLN A 4 -7.27 26.64 -8.38
CA GLN A 4 -6.63 26.91 -7.09
C GLN A 4 -5.93 25.63 -6.61
N THR A 5 -4.60 25.61 -6.68
CA THR A 5 -3.77 24.61 -6.01
C THR A 5 -3.60 25.04 -4.55
N ALA A 6 -4.42 24.49 -3.65
CA ALA A 6 -4.14 24.62 -2.22
C ALA A 6 -2.82 23.87 -1.93
N SER A 7 -1.86 24.55 -1.32
CA SER A 7 -0.67 23.87 -0.79
C SER A 7 -1.11 22.97 0.34
N ALA A 8 -1.23 21.66 0.08
CA ALA A 8 -1.40 20.66 1.12
C ALA A 8 -0.06 20.47 1.81
N TRP A 9 0.03 20.84 3.08
CA TRP A 9 1.22 20.60 3.90
C TRP A 9 1.13 19.17 4.42
N ALA A 10 1.63 18.22 3.61
CA ALA A 10 1.77 16.84 4.05
C ALA A 10 2.98 16.73 4.98
N ILE A 11 2.79 16.06 6.12
CA ILE A 11 3.92 15.62 6.94
C ILE A 11 4.78 14.65 6.12
N LYS A 12 6.11 14.74 6.27
CA LYS A 12 7.00 13.81 5.56
C LYS A 12 6.74 12.39 6.07
N PRO A 13 6.44 11.43 5.17
CA PRO A 13 6.27 10.05 5.59
C PRO A 13 7.57 9.52 6.19
N LEU A 14 7.44 8.54 7.10
CA LEU A 14 8.62 7.91 7.68
C LEU A 14 9.34 7.12 6.58
N ALA A 15 10.61 7.46 6.32
CA ALA A 15 11.37 6.84 5.23
C ALA A 15 11.66 5.35 5.46
N THR A 16 11.74 4.92 6.72
CA THR A 16 12.08 3.55 7.09
C THR A 16 10.83 2.70 7.29
N TYR A 17 10.81 1.53 6.63
CA TYR A 17 9.82 0.50 6.90
C TYR A 17 10.24 -0.29 8.14
N TRP A 18 9.41 -0.29 9.17
CA TRP A 18 9.65 -1.11 10.38
C TRP A 18 9.39 -2.61 10.12
N ALA A 19 8.59 -2.93 9.10
CA ALA A 19 8.32 -4.26 8.60
C ALA A 19 8.02 -4.22 7.10
N ARG A 20 8.16 -5.37 6.43
CA ARG A 20 7.87 -5.57 5.00
C ARG A 20 7.04 -6.85 4.85
N PRO A 21 6.28 -7.07 3.78
CA PRO A 21 5.34 -8.20 3.72
C PRO A 21 6.01 -9.57 3.95
N ASP A 22 7.25 -9.75 3.52
CA ASP A 22 8.06 -10.95 3.77
C ASP A 22 8.38 -11.19 5.25
N THR A 23 8.40 -10.16 6.10
CA THR A 23 8.54 -10.35 7.56
C THR A 23 7.36 -11.11 8.18
N LEU A 24 6.22 -11.16 7.47
CA LEU A 24 5.04 -11.96 7.84
C LEU A 24 4.88 -13.21 6.96
N GLY A 25 5.88 -13.56 6.14
CA GLY A 25 5.81 -14.69 5.21
C GLY A 25 4.91 -14.47 4.00
N LEU A 26 4.55 -13.21 3.69
CA LEU A 26 3.72 -12.89 2.53
C LEU A 26 4.56 -12.80 1.26
N HIS A 27 4.02 -13.33 0.15
CA HIS A 27 4.57 -13.12 -1.18
C HIS A 27 4.12 -11.75 -1.71
N TYR A 28 5.08 -10.94 -2.16
CA TYR A 28 4.78 -9.60 -2.67
C TYR A 28 5.75 -9.13 -3.75
N GLN A 29 5.32 -8.14 -4.52
CA GLN A 29 6.13 -7.40 -5.48
C GLN A 29 6.20 -5.92 -5.06
N ASN A 30 7.39 -5.33 -5.17
CA ASN A 30 7.54 -3.87 -5.09
C ASN A 30 7.09 -3.23 -6.40
N LEU A 31 6.22 -2.23 -6.29
CA LEU A 31 5.72 -1.45 -7.42
C LEU A 31 6.07 0.03 -7.25
N THR A 32 6.25 0.70 -8.37
CA THR A 32 6.24 2.16 -8.48
C THR A 32 5.03 2.56 -9.31
N LEU A 33 4.05 3.19 -8.68
CA LEU A 33 2.85 3.69 -9.35
C LEU A 33 3.08 5.13 -9.79
N THR A 34 2.68 5.46 -11.01
CA THR A 34 2.73 6.82 -11.54
C THR A 34 1.32 7.37 -11.62
N THR A 35 1.10 8.49 -10.94
CA THR A 35 -0.18 9.22 -10.96
C THR A 35 -0.31 10.07 -12.23
N PRO A 36 -1.52 10.51 -12.62
CA PRO A 36 -1.70 11.38 -13.79
C PRO A 36 -0.94 12.71 -13.72
N ASP A 37 -0.66 13.22 -12.52
CA ASP A 37 0.17 14.39 -12.25
C ASP A 37 1.65 14.05 -12.03
N HIS A 38 2.08 12.84 -12.43
CA HIS A 38 3.45 12.36 -12.48
C HIS A 38 4.14 12.16 -11.11
N VAL A 39 3.39 12.10 -10.01
CA VAL A 39 3.92 11.68 -8.72
C VAL A 39 4.18 10.17 -8.74
N HIS A 40 5.37 9.76 -8.30
CA HIS A 40 5.73 8.36 -8.10
C HIS A 40 5.42 7.90 -6.68
N LEU A 41 4.61 6.87 -6.54
CA LEU A 41 4.23 6.25 -5.26
C LEU A 41 4.85 4.87 -5.15
N ALA A 42 5.50 4.58 -4.02
CA ALA A 42 5.89 3.22 -3.69
C ALA A 42 4.65 2.42 -3.27
N ALA A 43 4.52 1.19 -3.77
CA ALA A 43 3.44 0.27 -3.44
C ALA A 43 3.95 -1.16 -3.26
N TRP A 44 3.21 -1.96 -2.49
CA TRP A 44 3.37 -3.41 -2.43
C TRP A 44 2.16 -4.07 -3.06
N LEU A 45 2.39 -4.93 -4.06
CA LEU A 45 1.37 -5.86 -4.53
C LEU A 45 1.57 -7.18 -3.80
N ILE A 46 0.65 -7.49 -2.89
CA ILE A 46 0.69 -8.69 -2.07
C ILE A 46 -0.22 -9.73 -2.70
N ALA A 47 0.27 -10.96 -2.82
CA ALA A 47 -0.52 -12.07 -3.33
C ALA A 47 -1.38 -12.69 -2.21
N PRO A 48 -2.56 -13.26 -2.54
CA PRO A 48 -3.30 -14.10 -1.62
C PRO A 48 -2.45 -15.25 -1.08
N VAL A 49 -2.70 -15.65 0.16
CA VAL A 49 -2.03 -16.81 0.76
C VAL A 49 -2.42 -18.09 0.01
N ALA A 50 -1.46 -19.00 -0.17
CA ALA A 50 -1.73 -20.29 -0.83
C ALA A 50 -2.86 -21.05 -0.12
N GLY A 51 -3.86 -21.51 -0.89
CA GLY A 51 -5.04 -22.19 -0.37
C GLY A 51 -6.18 -21.29 0.10
N ALA A 52 -6.02 -19.95 0.06
CA ALA A 52 -7.10 -19.02 0.32
C ALA A 52 -8.14 -19.03 -0.82
N PRO A 53 -9.42 -18.68 -0.54
CA PRO A 53 -10.46 -18.60 -1.58
C PRO A 53 -10.11 -17.58 -2.67
N ALA A 54 -10.33 -17.90 -3.94
CA ALA A 54 -10.09 -16.95 -5.03
C ALA A 54 -11.18 -15.86 -5.04
N ARG A 55 -10.86 -14.64 -4.58
CA ARG A 55 -11.80 -13.51 -4.56
C ARG A 55 -11.88 -12.75 -5.88
N HIS A 56 -10.87 -12.90 -6.75
CA HIS A 56 -10.74 -12.16 -8.01
C HIS A 56 -10.94 -10.64 -7.84
N THR A 57 -10.57 -10.11 -6.68
CA THR A 57 -10.78 -8.72 -6.29
C THR A 57 -9.50 -8.25 -5.60
N THR A 58 -8.91 -7.17 -6.10
CA THR A 58 -7.75 -6.53 -5.44
C THR A 58 -8.23 -5.41 -4.54
N ILE A 59 -7.80 -5.42 -3.29
CA ILE A 59 -8.10 -4.37 -2.32
C ILE A 59 -6.93 -3.38 -2.26
N VAL A 60 -7.23 -2.09 -2.40
CA VAL A 60 -6.25 -1.02 -2.21
C VAL A 60 -6.31 -0.56 -0.75
N VAL A 61 -5.21 -0.70 -0.03
CA VAL A 61 -5.06 -0.21 1.34
C VAL A 61 -4.16 1.00 1.35
N ALA A 62 -4.68 2.13 1.82
CA ALA A 62 -3.94 3.37 1.97
C ALA A 62 -3.95 3.83 3.42
N GLY A 63 -2.80 4.27 3.92
CA GLY A 63 -2.67 4.90 5.23
C GLY A 63 -3.09 6.38 5.20
N GLY A 64 -3.28 6.95 6.39
CA GLY A 64 -3.61 8.36 6.57
C GLY A 64 -2.38 9.29 6.52
N ASP A 65 -2.36 10.26 7.43
CA ASP A 65 -1.41 11.39 7.39
C ASP A 65 0.05 11.02 7.69
N SER A 66 0.30 10.02 8.54
CA SER A 66 1.61 9.73 9.10
C SER A 66 2.03 8.26 8.91
N GLY A 67 3.35 8.04 8.87
CA GLY A 67 3.94 6.71 8.67
C GLY A 67 4.19 6.35 7.22
N ASN A 68 3.98 5.08 6.86
CA ASN A 68 4.18 4.52 5.52
C ASN A 68 3.39 3.20 5.37
N MET A 69 3.59 2.48 4.26
CA MET A 69 2.89 1.21 3.99
C MET A 69 3.04 0.15 5.09
N ALA A 70 4.14 0.14 5.84
CA ALA A 70 4.35 -0.79 6.95
C ALA A 70 3.31 -0.61 8.07
N SER A 71 2.73 0.59 8.21
CA SER A 71 1.65 0.83 9.19
C SER A 71 0.39 -0.01 8.92
N ASN A 72 0.20 -0.50 7.69
CA ASN A 72 -0.97 -1.28 7.29
C ASN A 72 -0.68 -2.78 7.14
N ILE A 73 0.50 -3.24 7.55
CA ILE A 73 0.98 -4.59 7.20
C ILE A 73 0.09 -5.72 7.74
N TYR A 74 -0.51 -5.54 8.92
CA TYR A 74 -1.44 -6.53 9.48
C TYR A 74 -2.79 -6.55 8.77
N SER A 75 -3.29 -5.39 8.33
CA SER A 75 -4.49 -5.32 7.48
C SER A 75 -4.25 -6.03 6.15
N ALA A 76 -3.08 -5.83 5.53
CA ALA A 76 -2.70 -6.51 4.30
C ALA A 76 -2.58 -8.03 4.50
N ALA A 77 -2.00 -8.49 5.61
CA ALA A 77 -1.91 -9.91 5.94
C ALA A 77 -3.29 -10.56 6.10
N ALA A 78 -4.22 -9.89 6.80
CA ALA A 78 -5.58 -10.38 6.97
C ALA A 78 -6.34 -10.49 5.64
N LEU A 79 -6.14 -9.51 4.73
CA LEU A 79 -6.74 -9.53 3.40
C LEU A 79 -6.18 -10.65 2.52
N ALA A 80 -4.85 -10.83 2.52
CA ALA A 80 -4.21 -11.91 1.79
C ALA A 80 -4.67 -13.29 2.28
N ALA A 81 -4.85 -13.47 3.60
CA ALA A 81 -5.40 -14.68 4.18
C ALA A 81 -6.88 -14.91 3.81
N ALA A 82 -7.65 -13.84 3.60
CA ALA A 82 -9.05 -13.90 3.16
C ALA A 82 -9.22 -14.14 1.65
N GLY A 83 -8.11 -14.13 0.89
CA GLY A 83 -8.07 -14.47 -0.53
C GLY A 83 -8.09 -13.27 -1.48
N TYR A 84 -7.86 -12.06 -0.96
CA TYR A 84 -7.75 -10.82 -1.72
C TYR A 84 -6.32 -10.50 -2.14
#